data_AF-A0A1C6IRR2-F1
#
_entry.id   AF-A0A1C6IRR2-F1
#
_cell.length_a   1.000
_cell.length_b   1.000
_cell.length_c   1.000
_cell.angle_alpha   90.00
_cell.angle_beta   90.00
_cell.angle_gamma   90.00
#
_symmetry.space_group_name_H-M   'P 1'
#
loop_
_entity.id
_entity.type
_entity.pdbx_description
1 polymer ?
#
loop_
_entity_poly.entity_id
_entity_poly.type
_entity_poly.pdbx_seq_one_letter_code
_entity_poly.pdbx_strand_id
1 'polypeptide(L)' 'MLLDTLPVLEDAVRLYRQLGFYEIPCYNDSPVESTLFFQLDL' A
#
# COMPACT_ATOMS: atom_id res chain seq x y z
N MET A 1 11.33 -0.37 1.12
CA MET A 1 10.60 0.91 0.97
C MET A 1 9.14 0.69 1.40
N LEU A 2 8.51 1.68 2.04
CA LEU A 2 7.11 1.60 2.52
C LEU A 2 6.24 2.65 1.82
N LEU A 3 4.97 2.30 1.57
CA LEU A 3 3.96 3.25 1.10
C LEU A 3 2.57 2.88 1.60
N ASP A 4 1.69 3.88 1.64
CA ASP A 4 0.26 3.76 1.91
C ASP A 4 -0.57 4.24 0.72
N THR A 5 -1.76 3.67 0.53
CA THR A 5 -2.68 4.04 -0.53
C THR A 5 -4.13 3.74 -0.16
N LEU A 6 -5.08 4.25 -0.95
CA LEU A 6 -6.51 3.98 -0.76
C LEU A 6 -7.02 2.98 -1.80
N PRO A 7 -7.93 2.05 -1.44
CA PRO A 7 -8.49 1.06 -2.36
C PRO A 7 -9.16 1.66 -3.59
N VAL A 8 -9.73 2.86 -3.45
CA VAL A 8 -10.39 3.60 -4.54
C VAL A 8 -9.42 4.08 -5.63
N LEU A 9 -8.10 4.11 -5.32
CA LEU A 9 -7.04 4.42 -6.28
C LEU A 9 -6.60 3.14 -6.99
N GLU A 10 -7.53 2.49 -7.69
CA GLU A 10 -7.33 1.16 -8.30
C GLU A 10 -6.09 1.09 -9.20
N ASP A 11 -5.82 2.15 -9.96
CA ASP A 11 -4.65 2.24 -10.85
C ASP A 11 -3.33 2.28 -10.06
N ALA A 12 -3.29 2.99 -8.94
CA ALA A 12 -2.13 3.06 -8.07
C ALA A 12 -1.88 1.69 -7.40
N VAL A 13 -2.93 1.08 -6.86
CA VAL A 13 -2.87 -0.26 -6.25
C VAL A 13 -2.35 -1.30 -7.25
N ARG A 14 -2.85 -1.27 -8.49
CA ARG A 14 -2.40 -2.16 -9.56
C ARG A 14 -0.93 -1.91 -9.90
N LEU A 15 -0.53 -0.66 -10.04
CA LEU A 15 0.85 -0.28 -10.33
C LEU A 15 1.82 -0.76 -9.25
N TYR A 16 1.50 -0.57 -7.97
CA TYR A 16 2.37 -1.00 -6.88
C TYR A 16 2.58 -2.51 -6.88
N ARG A 17 1.51 -3.29 -7.05
CA ARG A 17 1.60 -4.75 -7.20
C ARG A 17 2.48 -5.15 -8.40
N GLN A 18 2.36 -4.45 -9.53
CA GLN A 18 3.21 -4.68 -10.71
C GLN A 18 4.68 -4.34 -10.49
N LEU A 19 4.96 -3.31 -9.69
CA LEU A 19 6.33 -2.90 -9.32
C LEU A 19 6.97 -3.82 -8.27
N GLY A 20 6.27 -4.86 -7.81
CA GLY A 20 6.78 -5.82 -6.84
C GLY A 20 6.49 -5.48 -5.39
N PHE A 21 5.66 -4.47 -5.12
CA PHE A 21 5.19 -4.23 -3.77
C PHE A 21 4.18 -5.29 -3.35
N TYR A 22 4.27 -5.71 -2.08
CA TYR A 22 3.30 -6.61 -1.46
C TYR A 22 2.61 -5.92 -0.28
N GLU A 23 1.37 -6.31 -0.01
CA GLU A 23 0.60 -5.76 1.10
C GLU A 23 1.19 -6.19 2.44
N ILE A 24 1.22 -5.26 3.39
CA ILE A 24 1.68 -5.48 4.75
C ILE A 24 0.62 -4.99 5.75
N PRO A 25 0.67 -5.44 7.01
CA PRO A 25 -0.12 -4.84 8.07
C PRO A 25 0.14 -3.34 8.21
N CYS A 26 -0.82 -2.64 8.81
CA CYS A 26 -0.69 -1.23 9.16
C CYS A 26 0.63 -0.97 9.92
N TYR A 27 1.42 -0.01 9.43
CA TYR A 27 2.73 0.34 10.01
C TYR A 27 2.75 1.71 10.70
N ASN A 28 1.63 2.43 10.73
CA ASN A 28 1.51 3.76 11.33
C ASN A 28 0.13 3.97 11.98
N ASP A 29 -0.09 5.12 12.61
CA ASP A 29 -1.37 5.44 13.25
C ASP A 29 -2.40 6.02 12.24
N SER A 30 -2.53 5.42 11.05
CA SER A 30 -3.45 5.93 10.03
C SER A 30 -4.89 5.99 10.58
N PRO A 31 -5.55 7.16 10.56
CA PRO A 31 -6.92 7.30 11.03
C PRO A 31 -7.95 6.74 10.03
N VAL A 32 -7.51 6.32 8.84
CA VAL A 32 -8.38 5.81 7.77
C VAL A 32 -8.28 4.28 7.72
N GLU A 33 -9.31 3.61 8.24
CA GLU A 33 -9.36 2.13 8.34
C GLU A 33 -9.19 1.42 6.99
N SER A 34 -9.63 2.05 5.90
CA SER A 34 -9.53 1.45 4.57
C SER A 34 -8.14 1.59 3.94
N THR A 35 -7.15 2.17 4.61
CA THR A 35 -5.80 2.36 4.04
C THR A 35 -5.14 1.01 3.78
N LEU A 36 -4.58 0.85 2.58
CA LEU A 36 -3.72 -0.28 2.23
C LEU A 36 -2.27 0.12 2.42
N PHE A 37 -1.48 -0.78 2.97
CA PHE A 37 -0.07 -0.57 3.24
C PHE A 37 0.75 -1.56 2.44
N PHE A 38 1.86 -1.09 1.87
CA PHE A 38 2.68 -1.86 0.96
C PHE A 38 4.17 -1.73 1.32
N GLN A 39 4.92 -2.80 1.05
CA GLN A 39 6.37 -2.84 1.17
C GLN A 39 7.02 -3.37 -0.11
N LEU A 40 8.21 -2.84 -0.41
CA LEU A 40 9.14 -3.37 -1.40
C LEU A 40 10.48 -3.66 -0.71
N ASP A 41 10.97 -4.89 -0.84
CA ASP A 41 12.29 -5.27 -0.34
C ASP A 41 13.34 -4.86 -1.38
N LEU A 42 14.24 -3.96 -0.98
CA LEU A 42 15.33 -3.43 -1.81
C LEU A 42 16.66 -4.10 -1.45
#